data_AF-A0AAU4SS93-F1
#
_entry.id   AF-A0AAU4SS93-F1
#
_cell.length_a   1.000
_cell.length_b   1.000
_cell.length_c   1.000
_cell.angle_alpha   90.00
_cell.angle_beta   90.00
_cell.angle_gamma   90.00
#
_symmetry.space_group_name_H-M   'P 1'
#
loop_
_entity.id
_entity.type
_entity.pdbx_description
1 polymer ?
#
loop_
_entity_poly.entity_id
_entity_poly.type
_entity_poly.pdbx_seq_one_letter_code
_entity_poly.pdbx_strand_id
1 'polypeptide(L)'
;MIDTQSILVIGATGNQGGATARQLLSRGWSVRALVRNPDKPEAQVLKEQGATLVRGDLDDDASLRSAMTDIHGVFSVQALAYEPATLAAEVRQGKAVADAAKAMGVEHLVYSSVGGAERRTGIDHFESKAEIERHILALDLPATILRPVFFMNNLLHYADAEGERLMSLPVKPDKPMQLIASDDIGFFAAAAFNDPQEYIGRQIELAGDEVTFPQVAEIYERVTGVPTRFEALPIEERMFEWFAEEGYQADIPALRRLHPALMSFEDFLSRRLQTPVS
;
A
#
# COMPACT_ATOMS: atom_id res chain seq x y z
N MET A 1 26.41 19.75 0.13
CA MET A 1 25.16 19.89 0.91
C MET A 1 24.43 18.58 0.72
N ILE A 2 24.13 17.87 1.81
CA ILE A 2 23.26 16.68 1.76
C ILE A 2 21.94 17.14 1.15
N ASP A 3 21.41 16.41 0.18
CA ASP A 3 20.08 16.68 -0.37
C ASP A 3 19.07 16.29 0.71
N THR A 4 18.79 17.22 1.64
CA THR A 4 17.99 16.99 2.87
C THR A 4 16.53 16.67 2.59
N GLN A 5 16.15 16.46 1.32
CA GLN A 5 14.79 16.17 0.88
C GLN A 5 14.74 14.99 -0.09
N SER A 6 15.60 13.98 0.09
CA SER A 6 15.57 12.76 -0.73
C SER A 6 14.90 11.59 -0.01
N ILE A 7 13.97 10.91 -0.69
CA ILE A 7 13.27 9.72 -0.18
C ILE A 7 13.54 8.52 -1.09
N LEU A 8 14.00 7.41 -0.50
CA LEU A 8 14.09 6.13 -1.17
C LEU A 8 12.72 5.45 -1.15
N VAL A 9 12.19 5.10 -2.31
CA VAL A 9 10.93 4.37 -2.46
C VAL A 9 11.23 2.96 -2.92
N ILE A 10 10.98 2.00 -2.04
CA ILE A 10 11.02 0.57 -2.34
C ILE A 10 9.68 0.15 -2.94
N GLY A 11 9.70 -0.80 -3.87
CA GLY A 11 8.49 -1.23 -4.58
C GLY A 11 7.91 -0.15 -5.50
N ALA A 12 8.75 0.77 -5.97
CA ALA A 12 8.34 1.95 -6.72
C ALA A 12 7.55 1.63 -8.01
N THR A 13 7.80 0.49 -8.66
CA THR A 13 7.05 0.07 -9.85
C THR A 13 5.72 -0.63 -9.53
N GLY A 14 5.38 -0.83 -8.25
CA GLY A 14 4.12 -1.42 -7.81
C GLY A 14 3.05 -0.37 -7.49
N ASN A 15 1.85 -0.84 -7.13
CA ASN A 15 0.71 0.05 -6.84
C ASN A 15 1.01 1.05 -5.71
N GLN A 16 1.51 0.55 -4.57
CA GLN A 16 1.77 1.38 -3.39
C GLN A 16 3.00 2.27 -3.59
N GLY A 17 4.16 1.69 -3.92
CA GLY A 17 5.39 2.46 -4.10
C GLY A 17 5.28 3.47 -5.25
N GLY A 18 4.60 3.12 -6.35
CA GLY A 18 4.38 4.06 -7.45
C GLY A 18 3.48 5.22 -7.07
N ALA A 19 2.42 4.97 -6.28
CA ALA A 19 1.59 6.02 -5.72
C ALA A 19 2.38 6.93 -4.77
N THR A 20 3.17 6.35 -3.86
CA THR A 20 4.04 7.10 -2.96
C THR A 20 5.05 7.95 -3.72
N ALA A 21 5.73 7.39 -4.73
CA ALA A 21 6.68 8.13 -5.56
C ALA A 21 6.04 9.33 -6.25
N ARG A 22 4.86 9.16 -6.86
CA ARG A 22 4.13 10.27 -7.50
C ARG A 22 3.72 11.35 -6.51
N GLN A 23 3.26 10.97 -5.31
CA GLN A 23 2.85 11.91 -4.26
C GLN A 23 4.04 12.67 -3.65
N LEU A 24 5.21 12.02 -3.55
CA LEU A 24 6.44 12.67 -3.11
C LEU A 24 6.95 13.67 -4.14
N LEU A 25 7.02 13.26 -5.42
CA LEU A 25 7.42 14.14 -6.53
C LEU A 25 6.52 15.38 -6.63
N SER A 26 5.20 15.21 -6.50
CA SER A 26 4.25 16.34 -6.58
C SER A 26 4.38 17.34 -5.42
N ARG A 27 4.99 16.92 -4.30
CA ARG A 27 5.28 17.76 -3.13
C ARG A 27 6.71 18.31 -3.12
N GLY A 28 7.47 18.09 -4.19
CA GLY A 28 8.82 18.62 -4.36
C GLY A 28 9.93 17.81 -3.70
N TRP A 29 9.66 16.58 -3.24
CA TRP A 29 10.72 15.69 -2.75
C TRP A 29 11.54 15.14 -3.91
N SER A 30 12.85 15.00 -3.70
CA SER A 30 13.72 14.18 -4.53
C SER A 30 13.37 12.71 -4.30
N VAL A 31 12.95 11.99 -5.35
CA VAL A 31 12.61 10.56 -5.22
C VAL A 31 13.70 9.69 -5.81
N ARG A 32 14.20 8.75 -5.02
CA ARG A 32 15.05 7.65 -5.45
C ARG A 32 14.21 6.37 -5.51
N ALA A 33 13.98 5.84 -6.70
CA ALA A 33 13.17 4.63 -6.89
C ALA A 33 14.08 3.38 -6.94
N LEU A 34 13.92 2.48 -5.97
CA LEU A 34 14.63 1.19 -5.99
C LEU A 34 13.95 0.24 -6.97
N VAL A 35 14.68 -0.19 -7.99
CA VAL A 35 14.17 -1.08 -9.04
C VAL A 35 15.13 -2.22 -9.31
N ARG A 36 14.62 -3.43 -9.57
CA ARG A 36 15.48 -4.57 -9.97
C ARG A 36 15.95 -4.45 -11.41
N ASN A 37 15.08 -3.97 -12.29
CA ASN A 37 15.36 -3.71 -13.69
C ASN A 37 14.93 -2.27 -14.04
N PRO A 38 15.87 -1.35 -14.28
CA PRO A 38 15.55 0.03 -14.62
C PRO A 38 14.90 0.18 -16.00
N ASP A 39 15.06 -0.78 -16.91
CA ASP A 39 14.56 -0.68 -18.29
C ASP A 39 13.08 -1.04 -18.44
N LYS A 40 12.42 -1.43 -17.34
CA LYS A 40 10.98 -1.71 -17.36
C LYS A 40 10.14 -0.45 -17.66
N PRO A 41 9.03 -0.56 -18.40
CA PRO A 41 8.17 0.58 -18.71
C PRO A 41 7.76 1.39 -17.49
N GLU A 42 7.35 0.74 -16.39
CA GLU A 42 6.91 1.42 -15.17
C GLU A 42 8.04 2.19 -14.48
N ALA A 43 9.28 1.69 -14.58
CA ALA A 43 10.45 2.39 -14.07
C ALA A 43 10.80 3.61 -14.93
N GLN A 44 10.72 3.48 -16.26
CA GLN A 44 10.95 4.60 -17.16
C GLN A 44 9.91 5.71 -16.99
N VAL A 45 8.63 5.37 -16.77
CA VAL A 45 7.58 6.36 -16.45
C VAL A 45 7.93 7.16 -15.20
N LEU A 46 8.42 6.52 -14.13
CA LEU A 46 8.85 7.24 -12.93
C LEU A 46 10.05 8.15 -13.19
N LYS A 47 10.99 7.69 -14.01
CA LYS A 47 12.15 8.50 -14.42
C LYS A 47 11.73 9.74 -15.20
N GLU A 48 10.81 9.59 -16.14
CA GLU A 48 10.23 10.70 -16.91
C GLU A 48 9.48 11.69 -16.01
N GLN A 49 8.90 11.21 -14.91
CA GLN A 49 8.27 12.04 -13.87
C GLN A 49 9.27 12.72 -12.92
N GLY A 50 10.58 12.46 -13.05
CA GLY A 50 11.63 13.10 -12.28
C GLY A 50 12.26 12.23 -11.18
N ALA A 51 11.88 10.96 -11.05
CA ALA A 51 12.54 10.06 -10.11
C ALA A 51 13.94 9.64 -10.60
N THR A 52 14.88 9.52 -9.66
CA THR A 52 16.17 8.87 -9.92
C THR A 52 16.02 7.36 -9.74
N LEU A 53 16.28 6.59 -10.80
CA LEU A 53 16.27 5.13 -10.71
C LEU A 53 17.58 4.62 -10.11
N VAL A 54 17.48 3.77 -9.09
CA VAL A 54 18.63 3.05 -8.53
C VAL A 54 18.36 1.56 -8.59
N ARG A 55 19.32 0.84 -9.16
CA ARG A 55 19.25 -0.62 -9.21
C ARG A 55 19.58 -1.19 -7.84
N GLY A 56 18.74 -2.10 -7.34
CA GLY A 56 19.04 -2.87 -6.14
C GLY A 56 18.06 -4.00 -5.91
N ASP A 57 18.40 -4.82 -4.92
CA ASP A 57 17.66 -6.02 -4.53
C ASP A 57 17.51 -6.06 -3.00
N LEU A 58 16.34 -6.44 -2.50
CA LEU A 58 16.09 -6.50 -1.07
C LEU A 58 16.84 -7.66 -0.40
N ASP A 59 17.32 -8.63 -1.17
CA ASP A 59 18.17 -9.72 -0.70
C ASP A 59 19.68 -9.39 -0.76
N ASP A 60 20.05 -8.18 -1.21
CA ASP A 60 21.45 -7.70 -1.27
C ASP A 60 21.64 -6.47 -0.35
N ASP A 61 22.22 -6.70 0.84
CA ASP A 61 22.52 -5.68 1.85
C ASP A 61 23.42 -4.55 1.31
N ALA A 62 24.39 -4.85 0.45
CA ALA A 62 25.26 -3.84 -0.13
C ALA A 62 24.46 -2.92 -1.07
N SER A 63 23.51 -3.49 -1.82
CA SER A 63 22.61 -2.71 -2.67
C SER A 63 21.66 -1.83 -1.86
N LEU A 64 21.14 -2.32 -0.72
CA LEU A 64 20.30 -1.53 0.19
C LEU A 64 21.06 -0.34 0.79
N ARG A 65 22.27 -0.56 1.31
CA ARG A 65 23.12 0.50 1.86
C ARG A 65 23.48 1.55 0.81
N SER A 66 23.87 1.10 -0.38
CA SER A 66 24.14 1.98 -1.52
C SER A 66 22.92 2.84 -1.85
N ALA A 67 21.74 2.23 -1.95
CA ALA A 67 20.50 2.94 -2.22
C ALA A 67 20.06 3.91 -1.11
N MET A 68 20.51 3.69 0.13
CA MET A 68 20.22 4.56 1.28
C MET A 68 21.33 5.58 1.59
N THR A 69 22.36 5.70 0.74
CA THR A 69 23.42 6.70 0.94
C THR A 69 22.85 8.11 0.74
N ASP A 70 23.07 9.00 1.70
CA ASP A 70 22.61 10.40 1.70
C ASP A 70 21.09 10.55 1.48
N ILE A 71 20.29 9.66 2.08
CA ILE A 71 18.83 9.69 2.01
C ILE A 71 18.22 10.20 3.33
N HIS A 72 17.16 11.00 3.25
CA HIS A 72 16.45 11.48 4.45
C HIS A 72 15.48 10.41 4.97
N GLY A 73 14.69 9.82 4.07
CA GLY A 73 13.64 8.87 4.44
C GLY A 73 13.55 7.66 3.52
N VAL A 74 12.88 6.61 3.99
CA VAL A 74 12.65 5.37 3.24
C VAL A 74 11.18 5.00 3.31
N PHE A 75 10.51 4.82 2.17
CA PHE A 75 9.24 4.11 2.07
C PHE A 75 9.52 2.63 1.80
N SER A 76 9.07 1.76 2.71
CA SER A 76 9.31 0.32 2.68
C SER A 76 8.02 -0.45 2.44
N VAL A 77 8.01 -1.27 1.39
CA VAL A 77 6.95 -2.23 1.09
C VAL A 77 7.57 -3.45 0.39
N GLN A 78 7.17 -4.64 0.81
CA GLN A 78 7.60 -5.90 0.19
C GLN A 78 6.53 -6.42 -0.77
N ALA A 79 6.91 -7.37 -1.62
CA ALA A 79 5.95 -8.09 -2.45
C ALA A 79 5.01 -8.92 -1.56
N LEU A 80 3.75 -9.02 -1.97
CA LEU A 80 2.78 -9.89 -1.31
C LEU A 80 3.24 -11.34 -1.38
N ALA A 81 3.16 -12.03 -0.24
CA ALA A 81 3.63 -13.41 -0.07
C ALA A 81 2.51 -14.27 0.52
N TYR A 82 2.45 -15.53 0.10
CA TYR A 82 1.46 -16.50 0.56
C TYR A 82 2.08 -17.85 0.90
N GLU A 83 3.16 -18.22 0.19
CA GLU A 83 3.86 -19.47 0.42
C GLU A 83 4.91 -19.33 1.53
N PRO A 84 5.18 -20.38 2.32
CA PRO A 84 6.14 -20.32 3.44
C PRO A 84 7.51 -19.74 3.06
N ALA A 85 8.05 -20.12 1.90
CA ALA A 85 9.33 -19.60 1.42
C ALA A 85 9.27 -18.09 1.10
N THR A 86 8.16 -17.64 0.51
CA THR A 86 7.94 -16.22 0.17
C THR A 86 7.64 -15.38 1.41
N LEU A 87 6.91 -15.92 2.39
CA LEU A 87 6.65 -15.27 3.68
C LEU A 87 7.96 -15.09 4.47
N ALA A 88 8.79 -16.13 4.50
CA ALA A 88 10.12 -16.03 5.11
C ALA A 88 11.01 -15.01 4.38
N ALA A 89 10.91 -14.91 3.05
CA ALA A 89 11.62 -13.89 2.28
C ALA A 89 11.11 -12.48 2.60
N GLU A 90 9.80 -12.28 2.66
CA GLU A 90 9.18 -11.01 3.04
C GLU A 90 9.70 -10.51 4.40
N VAL A 91 9.67 -11.37 5.42
CA VAL A 91 10.18 -11.04 6.76
C VAL A 91 11.66 -10.69 6.71
N ARG A 92 12.49 -11.49 6.04
CA ARG A 92 13.94 -11.20 5.91
C ARG A 92 14.18 -9.85 5.22
N GLN A 93 13.50 -9.60 4.11
CA GLN A 93 13.64 -8.36 3.33
C GLN A 93 13.15 -7.14 4.13
N GLY A 94 12.01 -7.23 4.81
CA GLY A 94 11.49 -6.14 5.64
C GLY A 94 12.44 -5.78 6.79
N LYS A 95 13.01 -6.77 7.46
CA LYS A 95 14.02 -6.56 8.50
C LYS A 95 15.31 -5.99 7.94
N ALA A 96 15.81 -6.51 6.81
CA ALA A 96 17.02 -6.01 6.16
C ALA A 96 16.89 -4.53 5.78
N VAL A 97 15.72 -4.10 5.28
CA VAL A 97 15.45 -2.67 5.00
C VAL A 97 15.50 -1.84 6.29
N ALA A 98 14.89 -2.31 7.38
CA ALA A 98 14.88 -1.58 8.64
C ALA A 98 16.29 -1.49 9.27
N ASP A 99 17.06 -2.57 9.22
CA ASP A 99 18.44 -2.64 9.70
C ASP A 99 19.36 -1.73 8.88
N ALA A 100 19.22 -1.74 7.55
CA ALA A 100 19.95 -0.84 6.67
C ALA A 100 19.59 0.62 6.94
N ALA A 101 18.30 0.94 7.11
CA ALA A 101 17.84 2.29 7.43
C ALA A 101 18.45 2.79 8.75
N LYS A 102 18.44 1.96 9.79
CA LYS A 102 19.08 2.29 11.08
C LYS A 102 20.59 2.51 10.93
N ALA A 103 21.27 1.62 10.22
CA ALA A 103 22.72 1.69 10.06
C ALA A 103 23.18 2.88 9.21
N MET A 104 22.36 3.31 8.25
CA MET A 104 22.62 4.46 7.38
C MET A 104 22.15 5.79 7.99
N GLY A 105 21.54 5.76 9.17
CA GLY A 105 21.09 6.97 9.86
C GLY A 105 19.88 7.64 9.20
N VAL A 106 19.00 6.86 8.57
CA VAL A 106 17.75 7.36 7.98
C VAL A 106 16.91 8.05 9.07
N GLU A 107 16.45 9.25 8.77
CA GLU A 107 15.72 10.09 9.72
C GLU A 107 14.26 9.66 9.89
N HIS A 108 13.66 9.02 8.87
CA HIS A 108 12.29 8.52 8.94
C HIS A 108 12.05 7.30 8.06
N LEU A 109 11.57 6.19 8.65
CA LEU A 109 11.07 5.02 7.91
C LEU A 109 9.54 5.03 7.88
N VAL A 110 8.95 5.02 6.69
CA VAL A 110 7.52 4.76 6.52
C VAL A 110 7.34 3.32 6.01
N TYR A 111 6.71 2.48 6.81
CA TYR A 111 6.51 1.07 6.49
C TYR A 111 5.04 0.77 6.15
N SER A 112 4.81 0.13 5.00
CA SER A 112 3.50 -0.41 4.63
C SER A 112 3.32 -1.84 5.16
N SER A 113 2.53 -1.95 6.23
CA SER A 113 2.05 -3.19 6.80
C SER A 113 0.65 -3.55 6.23
N VAL A 114 -0.29 -3.98 7.09
CA VAL A 114 -1.68 -4.30 6.76
C VAL A 114 -2.60 -4.06 7.96
N GLY A 115 -3.86 -3.70 7.70
CA GLY A 115 -4.89 -3.57 8.75
C GLY A 115 -5.04 -4.86 9.55
N GLY A 116 -5.01 -4.77 10.88
CA GLY A 116 -5.14 -5.93 11.77
C GLY A 116 -3.86 -6.70 12.07
N ALA A 117 -2.70 -6.30 11.55
CA ALA A 117 -1.41 -6.92 11.88
C ALA A 117 -1.15 -7.00 13.40
N GLU A 118 -1.62 -6.03 14.18
CA GLU A 118 -1.47 -6.01 15.64
C GLU A 118 -2.44 -6.93 16.40
N ARG A 119 -3.43 -7.51 15.71
CA ARG A 119 -4.56 -8.23 16.31
C ARG A 119 -4.41 -9.75 16.30
N ARG A 120 -3.25 -10.29 15.89
CA ARG A 120 -2.97 -11.74 15.85
C ARG A 120 -4.05 -12.53 15.10
N THR A 121 -4.32 -12.09 13.88
CA THR A 121 -5.38 -12.62 13.01
C THR A 121 -5.26 -14.11 12.69
N GLY A 122 -4.03 -14.66 12.78
CA GLY A 122 -3.72 -16.01 12.32
C GLY A 122 -3.63 -16.13 10.80
N ILE A 123 -3.61 -15.01 10.08
CA ILE A 123 -3.42 -14.94 8.63
C ILE A 123 -1.93 -14.77 8.36
N ASP A 124 -1.30 -15.77 7.73
CA ASP A 124 0.17 -15.85 7.63
C ASP A 124 0.84 -14.57 7.09
N HIS A 125 0.28 -13.96 6.05
CA HIS A 125 0.82 -12.73 5.45
C HIS A 125 0.51 -11.44 6.23
N PHE A 126 -0.36 -11.50 7.24
CA PHE A 126 -0.53 -10.43 8.22
C PHE A 126 0.49 -10.62 9.36
N GLU A 127 0.69 -11.86 9.80
CA GLU A 127 1.66 -12.19 10.84
C GLU A 127 3.10 -11.89 10.39
N SER A 128 3.44 -12.09 9.12
CA SER A 128 4.74 -11.70 8.54
C SER A 128 4.99 -10.20 8.68
N LYS A 129 3.99 -9.37 8.37
CA LYS A 129 4.07 -7.90 8.50
C LYS A 129 4.11 -7.47 9.96
N ALA A 130 3.33 -8.11 10.83
CA ALA A 130 3.38 -7.90 12.27
C ALA A 130 4.78 -8.22 12.85
N GLU A 131 5.47 -9.21 12.29
CA GLU A 131 6.86 -9.50 12.66
C GLU A 131 7.84 -8.40 12.23
N ILE A 132 7.67 -7.85 11.03
CA ILE A 132 8.48 -6.73 10.55
C ILE A 132 8.22 -5.48 11.38
N GLU A 133 6.95 -5.19 11.71
CA GLU A 133 6.59 -4.07 12.59
C GLU A 133 7.28 -4.19 13.97
N ARG A 134 7.21 -5.36 14.59
CA ARG A 134 7.87 -5.61 15.89
C ARG A 134 9.39 -5.37 15.80
N HIS A 135 10.01 -5.77 14.70
CA HIS A 135 11.44 -5.54 14.47
C HIS A 135 11.75 -4.04 14.33
N ILE A 136 11.00 -3.31 13.51
CA ILE A 136 11.16 -1.86 13.34
C ILE A 136 11.04 -1.13 14.68
N LEU A 137 10.04 -1.47 15.49
CA LEU A 137 9.84 -0.86 16.81
C LEU A 137 10.98 -1.19 17.78
N ALA A 138 11.56 -2.39 17.68
CA ALA A 138 12.69 -2.79 18.53
C ALA A 138 14.01 -2.09 18.18
N LEU A 139 14.16 -1.60 16.95
CA LEU A 139 15.35 -0.86 16.50
C LEU A 139 15.41 0.59 17.00
N ASP A 140 14.33 1.08 17.62
CA ASP A 140 14.19 2.50 18.01
C ASP A 140 14.53 3.44 16.83
N LEU A 141 13.98 3.09 15.66
CA LEU A 141 14.09 3.87 14.43
C LEU A 141 12.88 4.81 14.37
N PRO A 142 13.05 6.10 14.02
CA PRO A 142 11.90 6.97 13.84
C PRO A 142 11.06 6.44 12.67
N ALA A 143 9.88 5.91 12.97
CA ALA A 143 9.09 5.17 12.00
C ALA A 143 7.60 5.50 12.08
N THR A 144 6.93 5.43 10.93
CA THR A 144 5.48 5.44 10.81
C THR A 144 5.04 4.15 10.15
N ILE A 145 4.06 3.48 10.73
CA ILE A 145 3.50 2.24 10.17
C ILE A 145 2.13 2.56 9.58
N LEU A 146 1.98 2.31 8.30
CA LEU A 146 0.71 2.41 7.58
C LEU A 146 0.15 1.00 7.41
N ARG A 147 -1.10 0.79 7.81
CA ARG A 147 -1.81 -0.47 7.80
C ARG A 147 -2.98 -0.39 6.84
N PRO A 148 -2.75 -0.44 5.52
CA PRO A 148 -3.85 -0.35 4.57
C PRO A 148 -4.77 -1.58 4.67
N VAL A 149 -6.07 -1.34 4.45
CA VAL A 149 -7.11 -2.36 4.41
C VAL A 149 -7.20 -3.02 3.03
N PHE A 150 -8.34 -3.61 2.65
CA PHE A 150 -8.52 -4.23 1.32
C PHE A 150 -8.38 -3.20 0.19
N PHE A 151 -7.62 -3.52 -0.86
CA PHE A 151 -7.34 -2.54 -1.91
C PHE A 151 -8.48 -2.46 -2.92
N MET A 152 -8.96 -1.24 -3.18
CA MET A 152 -9.90 -0.97 -4.28
C MET A 152 -9.32 -1.39 -5.64
N ASN A 153 -7.98 -1.29 -5.79
CA ASN A 153 -7.24 -1.75 -6.96
C ASN A 153 -7.48 -3.24 -7.28
N ASN A 154 -7.72 -4.08 -6.26
CA ASN A 154 -7.99 -5.51 -6.44
C ASN A 154 -9.36 -5.77 -7.07
N LEU A 155 -10.20 -4.76 -7.27
CA LEU A 155 -11.51 -4.89 -7.90
C LEU A 155 -11.48 -4.47 -9.38
N LEU A 156 -10.38 -3.86 -9.84
CA LEU A 156 -10.26 -3.37 -11.21
C LEU A 156 -10.25 -4.49 -12.26
N HIS A 157 -9.89 -5.73 -11.92
CA HIS A 157 -9.93 -6.84 -12.88
C HIS A 157 -11.34 -7.19 -13.34
N TYR A 158 -12.39 -6.77 -12.60
CA TYR A 158 -13.77 -6.91 -13.06
C TYR A 158 -14.15 -5.89 -14.14
N ALA A 159 -13.31 -4.90 -14.45
CA ALA A 159 -13.63 -3.87 -15.42
C ALA A 159 -13.85 -4.42 -16.84
N ASP A 160 -13.05 -5.41 -17.26
CA ASP A 160 -12.98 -5.93 -18.64
C ASP A 160 -14.08 -6.97 -18.98
N ALA A 161 -15.23 -6.92 -18.33
CA ALA A 161 -16.32 -7.87 -18.57
C ALA A 161 -17.06 -7.61 -19.90
N GLU A 162 -17.21 -8.65 -20.73
CA GLU A 162 -18.10 -8.64 -21.89
C GLU A 162 -19.52 -9.03 -21.47
N GLY A 163 -20.48 -8.12 -21.60
CA GLY A 163 -21.87 -8.36 -21.21
C GLY A 163 -22.13 -8.10 -19.72
N GLU A 164 -22.94 -8.94 -19.08
CA GLU A 164 -23.23 -8.79 -17.65
C GLU A 164 -22.00 -9.15 -16.80
N ARG A 165 -21.64 -8.28 -15.86
CA ARG A 165 -20.49 -8.47 -14.96
C ARG A 165 -20.91 -9.30 -13.75
N LEU A 166 -20.18 -10.39 -13.50
CA LEU A 166 -20.33 -11.20 -12.29
C LEU A 166 -19.13 -11.00 -11.36
N MET A 167 -19.39 -10.45 -10.18
CA MET A 167 -18.41 -10.35 -9.10
C MET A 167 -18.61 -11.53 -8.14
N SER A 168 -17.59 -12.38 -8.01
CA SER A 168 -17.63 -13.55 -7.13
C SER A 168 -16.45 -13.56 -6.17
N LEU A 169 -16.74 -13.52 -4.87
CA LEU A 169 -15.75 -13.51 -3.79
C LEU A 169 -16.27 -14.29 -2.57
N PRO A 170 -15.38 -14.94 -1.80
CA PRO A 170 -15.76 -15.66 -0.59
C PRO A 170 -15.96 -14.69 0.58
N VAL A 171 -17.05 -13.93 0.57
CA VAL A 171 -17.35 -12.89 1.57
C VAL A 171 -18.81 -12.94 1.98
N LYS A 172 -19.11 -12.54 3.21
CA LYS A 172 -20.51 -12.41 3.68
C LYS A 172 -21.18 -11.22 2.98
N PRO A 173 -22.31 -11.40 2.25
CA PRO A 173 -22.96 -10.32 1.50
C PRO A 173 -23.43 -9.14 2.37
N ASP A 174 -23.72 -9.39 3.65
CA ASP A 174 -24.28 -8.44 4.62
C ASP A 174 -23.22 -7.80 5.52
N LYS A 175 -21.95 -8.21 5.42
CA LYS A 175 -20.84 -7.66 6.19
C LYS A 175 -20.10 -6.60 5.35
N PRO A 176 -20.06 -5.33 5.79
CA PRO A 176 -19.24 -4.31 5.14
C PRO A 176 -17.76 -4.64 5.26
N MET A 177 -16.99 -4.25 4.25
CA MET A 177 -15.54 -4.36 4.23
C MET A 177 -14.94 -2.98 3.97
N GLN A 178 -13.93 -2.63 4.75
CA GLN A 178 -13.19 -1.40 4.55
C GLN A 178 -12.26 -1.52 3.33
N LEU A 179 -12.27 -0.48 2.50
CA LEU A 179 -11.54 -0.41 1.23
C LEU A 179 -10.59 0.79 1.22
N ILE A 180 -9.44 0.67 0.56
CA ILE A 180 -8.49 1.78 0.36
C ILE A 180 -7.93 1.79 -1.07
N ALA A 181 -7.78 2.99 -1.65
CA ALA A 181 -7.09 3.16 -2.91
C ALA A 181 -5.58 3.29 -2.70
N SER A 182 -4.78 2.69 -3.59
CA SER A 182 -3.31 2.78 -3.49
C SER A 182 -2.80 4.23 -3.58
N ASP A 183 -3.52 5.12 -4.28
CA ASP A 183 -3.16 6.54 -4.36
C ASP A 183 -3.27 7.24 -2.99
N ASP A 184 -4.23 6.83 -2.16
CA ASP A 184 -4.41 7.38 -0.81
C ASP A 184 -3.36 6.83 0.16
N ILE A 185 -2.91 5.59 -0.03
CA ILE A 185 -1.73 5.07 0.70
C ILE A 185 -0.51 5.93 0.37
N GLY A 186 -0.31 6.25 -0.92
CA GLY A 186 0.76 7.15 -1.35
C GLY A 186 0.63 8.55 -0.73
N PHE A 187 -0.59 9.06 -0.60
CA PHE A 187 -0.85 10.34 0.07
C PHE A 187 -0.39 10.31 1.53
N PHE A 188 -0.79 9.28 2.29
CA PHE A 188 -0.43 9.16 3.71
C PHE A 188 1.06 8.90 3.90
N ALA A 189 1.70 8.15 3.00
CA ALA A 189 3.14 7.96 3.03
C ALA A 189 3.90 9.28 2.82
N ALA A 190 3.50 10.06 1.82
CA ALA A 190 4.10 11.38 1.59
C ALA A 190 3.78 12.36 2.74
N ALA A 191 2.58 12.30 3.33
CA ALA A 191 2.20 13.14 4.48
C ALA A 191 3.08 12.84 5.70
N ALA A 192 3.40 11.56 5.93
CA ALA A 192 4.29 11.17 7.02
C ALA A 192 5.68 11.83 6.90
N PHE A 193 6.25 11.89 5.69
CA PHE A 193 7.54 12.57 5.47
C PHE A 193 7.45 14.10 5.53
N ASN A 194 6.33 14.69 5.09
CA ASN A 194 6.12 16.14 5.15
C ASN A 194 5.94 16.66 6.58
N ASP A 195 5.24 15.91 7.43
CA ASP A 195 4.88 16.32 8.79
C ASP A 195 5.38 15.30 9.84
N PRO A 196 6.70 15.03 9.92
CA PRO A 196 7.23 13.91 10.70
C PRO A 196 6.87 13.98 12.19
N GLN A 197 6.71 15.18 12.76
CA GLN A 197 6.28 15.37 14.15
C GLN A 197 4.89 14.81 14.45
N GLU A 198 4.01 14.76 13.45
CA GLU A 198 2.65 14.26 13.59
C GLU A 198 2.52 12.76 13.28
N TYR A 199 3.54 12.15 12.69
CA TYR A 199 3.46 10.78 12.15
C TYR A 199 4.48 9.81 12.75
N ILE A 200 5.68 10.25 13.15
CA ILE A 200 6.67 9.37 13.78
C ILE A 200 6.08 8.76 15.06
N GLY A 201 6.22 7.45 15.20
CA GLY A 201 5.66 6.65 16.29
C GLY A 201 4.21 6.21 16.06
N ARG A 202 3.51 6.70 15.03
CA ARG A 202 2.13 6.30 14.74
C ARG A 202 2.06 5.00 13.95
N GLN A 203 1.02 4.25 14.26
CA GLN A 203 0.58 3.04 13.56
C GLN A 203 -0.87 3.30 13.15
N ILE A 204 -1.15 3.39 11.85
CA ILE A 204 -2.40 3.94 11.33
C ILE A 204 -3.04 2.95 10.36
N GLU A 205 -4.22 2.45 10.68
CA GLU A 205 -5.05 1.69 9.74
C GLU A 205 -5.68 2.63 8.72
N LEU A 206 -5.58 2.32 7.42
CA LEU A 206 -5.98 3.22 6.33
C LEU A 206 -7.13 2.63 5.53
N ALA A 207 -8.29 3.29 5.57
CA ALA A 207 -9.46 3.02 4.74
C ALA A 207 -10.06 4.32 4.20
N GLY A 208 -10.57 4.29 2.98
CA GLY A 208 -11.29 5.40 2.34
C GLY A 208 -12.80 5.19 2.26
N ASP A 209 -13.24 3.93 2.28
CA ASP A 209 -14.65 3.54 2.21
C ASP A 209 -14.94 2.29 3.04
N GLU A 210 -16.21 2.03 3.32
CA GLU A 210 -16.69 0.82 3.99
C GLU A 210 -18.05 0.41 3.44
N VAL A 211 -18.06 -0.64 2.62
CA VAL A 211 -19.22 -1.06 1.82
C VAL A 211 -19.32 -2.58 1.77
N THR A 212 -20.54 -3.09 1.57
CA THR A 212 -20.75 -4.52 1.28
C THR A 212 -20.44 -4.82 -0.18
N PHE A 213 -20.17 -6.09 -0.52
CA PHE A 213 -19.92 -6.47 -1.90
C PHE A 213 -21.13 -6.35 -2.86
N PRO A 214 -22.39 -6.55 -2.40
CA PRO A 214 -23.55 -6.11 -3.16
C PRO A 214 -23.51 -4.61 -3.49
N GLN A 215 -23.15 -3.75 -2.53
CA GLN A 215 -23.00 -2.30 -2.78
C GLN A 215 -21.85 -2.00 -3.75
N VAL A 216 -20.74 -2.74 -3.68
CA VAL A 216 -19.65 -2.66 -4.66
C VAL A 216 -20.15 -2.95 -6.07
N ALA A 217 -20.99 -3.98 -6.26
CA ALA A 217 -21.60 -4.30 -7.56
C ALA A 217 -22.53 -3.17 -8.06
N GLU A 218 -23.38 -2.62 -7.18
CA GLU A 218 -24.25 -1.48 -7.50
C GLU A 218 -23.44 -0.24 -7.90
N ILE A 219 -22.33 0.06 -7.21
CA ILE A 219 -21.43 1.16 -7.54
C ILE A 219 -20.78 0.92 -8.91
N TYR A 220 -20.32 -0.30 -9.18
CA TYR A 220 -19.73 -0.67 -10.47
C TYR A 220 -20.71 -0.46 -11.63
N GLU A 221 -21.94 -0.95 -11.47
CA GLU A 221 -22.99 -0.76 -12.48
C GLU A 221 -23.29 0.71 -12.71
N ARG A 222 -23.43 1.50 -11.64
CA ARG A 222 -23.69 2.94 -11.73
C ARG A 222 -22.56 3.71 -12.44
N VAL A 223 -21.31 3.36 -12.19
CA VAL A 223 -20.14 4.05 -12.78
C VAL A 223 -19.91 3.65 -14.23
N THR A 224 -20.10 2.37 -14.58
CA THR A 224 -19.77 1.86 -15.93
C THR A 224 -20.97 1.70 -16.85
N GLY A 225 -22.20 1.76 -16.33
CA GLY A 225 -23.43 1.49 -17.08
C GLY A 225 -23.59 0.02 -17.52
N VAL A 226 -22.81 -0.89 -16.93
CA VAL A 226 -22.82 -2.32 -17.27
C VAL A 226 -23.53 -3.07 -16.14
N PRO A 227 -24.60 -3.84 -16.42
CA PRO A 227 -25.28 -4.64 -15.40
C PRO A 227 -24.27 -5.48 -14.62
N THR A 228 -24.29 -5.34 -13.29
CA THR A 228 -23.30 -5.99 -12.42
C THR A 228 -24.00 -6.71 -11.28
N ARG A 229 -23.76 -8.01 -11.15
CA ARG A 229 -24.27 -8.81 -10.04
C ARG A 229 -23.14 -9.27 -9.13
N PHE A 230 -23.47 -9.51 -7.87
CA PHE A 230 -22.59 -10.14 -6.90
C PHE A 230 -23.09 -11.54 -6.53
N GLU A 231 -22.18 -12.50 -6.44
CA GLU A 231 -22.43 -13.86 -5.96
C GLU A 231 -21.38 -14.25 -4.92
N ALA A 232 -21.82 -14.58 -3.71
CA ALA A 232 -20.91 -15.02 -2.66
C ALA A 232 -20.45 -16.46 -2.90
N LEU A 233 -19.15 -16.68 -2.75
CA LEU A 233 -18.55 -18.01 -2.74
C LEU A 233 -18.44 -18.55 -1.29
N PRO A 234 -18.31 -19.86 -1.10
CA PRO A 234 -17.99 -20.44 0.20
C PRO A 234 -16.69 -19.85 0.78
N ILE A 235 -16.69 -19.60 2.09
CA ILE A 235 -15.51 -19.11 2.81
C ILE A 235 -14.71 -20.33 3.27
N GLU A 236 -13.51 -20.49 2.72
CA GLU A 236 -12.59 -21.61 3.06
C GLU A 236 -11.22 -21.11 3.55
N GLU A 237 -10.86 -19.87 3.25
CA GLU A 237 -9.58 -19.28 3.61
C GLU A 237 -9.68 -18.43 4.87
N ARG A 238 -8.68 -18.58 5.76
CA ARG A 238 -8.63 -17.89 7.07
C ARG A 238 -8.79 -16.37 6.96
N MET A 239 -8.26 -15.75 5.91
CA MET A 239 -8.36 -14.30 5.70
C MET A 239 -9.81 -13.85 5.54
N PHE A 240 -10.58 -14.58 4.73
CA PHE A 240 -11.98 -14.25 4.47
C PHE A 240 -12.88 -14.62 5.65
N GLU A 241 -12.55 -15.66 6.41
CA GLU A 241 -13.16 -15.93 7.72
C GLU A 241 -12.97 -14.73 8.67
N TRP A 242 -11.74 -14.23 8.77
CA TRP A 242 -11.43 -13.09 9.63
C TRP A 242 -12.16 -11.81 9.18
N PHE A 243 -12.28 -11.54 7.87
CA PHE A 243 -13.12 -10.44 7.37
C PHE A 243 -14.60 -10.59 7.80
N ALA A 244 -15.10 -11.83 7.82
CA ALA A 244 -16.48 -12.15 8.15
C ALA A 244 -16.77 -12.16 9.67
N GLU A 245 -15.75 -12.27 10.52
CA GLU A 245 -15.84 -12.34 11.99
C GLU A 245 -15.47 -11.01 12.65
N GLU A 246 -14.31 -10.47 12.30
CA GLU A 246 -13.71 -9.28 12.92
C GLU A 246 -13.63 -8.12 11.93
N GLY A 247 -12.76 -8.26 10.92
CA GLY A 247 -12.50 -7.26 9.89
C GLY A 247 -11.59 -6.10 10.32
N TYR A 248 -11.44 -5.17 9.39
CA TYR A 248 -10.66 -3.96 9.56
C TYR A 248 -11.36 -2.93 10.46
N GLN A 249 -10.59 -2.01 11.07
CA GLN A 249 -11.10 -1.07 12.07
C GLN A 249 -10.54 0.37 11.91
N ALA A 250 -10.24 0.79 10.68
CA ALA A 250 -9.79 2.16 10.42
C ALA A 250 -10.88 3.20 10.75
N ASP A 251 -10.48 4.32 11.35
CA ASP A 251 -11.34 5.49 11.59
C ASP A 251 -11.39 6.37 10.33
N ILE A 252 -12.29 6.02 9.40
CA ILE A 252 -12.46 6.74 8.13
C ILE A 252 -12.77 8.24 8.36
N PRO A 253 -13.67 8.65 9.28
CA PRO A 253 -13.87 10.06 9.59
C PRO A 253 -12.59 10.79 10.01
N ALA A 254 -11.72 10.19 10.81
CA ALA A 254 -10.43 10.78 11.18
C ALA A 254 -9.48 10.87 9.99
N LEU A 255 -9.38 9.82 9.18
CA LEU A 255 -8.56 9.82 7.97
C LEU A 255 -9.02 10.90 6.99
N ARG A 256 -10.33 11.09 6.81
CA ARG A 256 -10.90 12.12 5.93
C ARG A 256 -10.67 13.54 6.43
N ARG A 257 -10.50 13.74 7.75
CA ARG A 257 -10.06 15.05 8.28
C ARG A 257 -8.60 15.36 7.91
N LEU A 258 -7.74 14.34 7.85
CA LEU A 258 -6.33 14.48 7.43
C LEU A 258 -6.20 14.58 5.90
N HIS A 259 -7.06 13.89 5.17
CA HIS A 259 -7.10 13.84 3.71
C HIS A 259 -8.54 14.06 3.22
N PRO A 260 -8.98 15.31 3.03
CA PRO A 260 -10.35 15.59 2.58
C PRO A 260 -10.72 14.98 1.22
N ALA A 261 -9.70 14.64 0.39
CA ALA A 261 -9.87 13.98 -0.91
C ALA A 261 -9.68 12.46 -0.84
N LEU A 262 -9.75 11.86 0.36
CA LEU A 262 -9.74 10.42 0.58
C LEU A 262 -10.90 9.77 -0.19
N MET A 263 -10.57 8.88 -1.13
CA MET A 263 -11.54 8.40 -2.13
C MET A 263 -12.52 7.40 -1.51
N SER A 264 -13.80 7.57 -1.83
CA SER A 264 -14.75 6.46 -1.78
C SER A 264 -14.46 5.46 -2.91
N PHE A 265 -15.09 4.29 -2.87
CA PHE A 265 -14.96 3.32 -3.96
C PHE A 265 -15.52 3.86 -5.29
N GLU A 266 -16.60 4.66 -5.22
CA GLU A 266 -17.18 5.30 -6.40
C GLU A 266 -16.25 6.34 -7.02
N ASP A 267 -15.60 7.18 -6.19
CA ASP A 267 -14.61 8.16 -6.65
C ASP A 267 -13.43 7.45 -7.32
N PHE A 268 -12.94 6.38 -6.69
CA PHE A 268 -11.86 5.57 -7.21
C PHE A 268 -12.19 4.96 -8.57
N LEU A 269 -13.34 4.29 -8.70
CA LEU A 269 -13.76 3.68 -9.97
C LEU A 269 -13.97 4.74 -11.06
N SER A 270 -14.64 5.84 -10.74
CA SER A 270 -14.88 6.92 -11.69
C SER A 270 -13.56 7.46 -12.23
N ARG A 271 -12.59 7.71 -11.33
CA ARG A 271 -11.25 8.18 -11.74
C ARG A 271 -10.49 7.16 -12.58
N ARG A 272 -10.62 5.87 -12.30
CA ARG A 272 -9.85 4.80 -12.98
C ARG A 272 -10.46 4.38 -14.31
N LEU A 273 -11.78 4.45 -14.44
CA LEU A 273 -12.50 3.92 -15.60
C LEU A 273 -13.10 5.01 -16.51
N GLN A 274 -13.30 6.24 -16.01
CA GLN A 274 -13.84 7.35 -16.80
C GLN A 274 -12.74 8.31 -17.31
N THR A 275 -11.61 7.78 -17.78
CA THR A 275 -10.69 8.60 -18.58
C THR A 275 -11.32 8.78 -19.98
N PRO A 276 -11.40 10.00 -20.54
CA PRO A 276 -12.22 10.25 -21.73
C PRO A 276 -11.73 9.42 -22.91
N VAL A 277 -12.67 8.83 -23.65
CA VAL A 277 -12.45 8.52 -25.06
C VAL A 277 -12.23 9.87 -25.76
N SER A 278 -10.97 10.26 -25.92
CA SER A 278 -10.54 11.35 -26.81
C SER A 278 -10.23 10.79 -28.18
#